data_AF-A0A7X1ZS93-F1
#
_entry.id   AF-A0A7X1ZS93-F1
#
_cell.length_a   1.000
_cell.length_b   1.000
_cell.length_c   1.000
_cell.angle_alpha   90.00
_cell.angle_beta   90.00
_cell.angle_gamma   90.00
#
_symmetry.space_group_name_H-M   'P 1'
#
loop_
_entity.id
_entity.type
_entity.pdbx_description
1 polymer ?
#
loop_
_entity_poly.entity_id
_entity_poly.type
_entity_poly.pdbx_seq_one_letter_code
_entity_poly.pdbx_strand_id
1 'polypeptide(L)'
;MLRTNADRVVKLSVQGKVSYPSGRRGHSVDAEGKAFLLPSIGGISYNVKVGDAAFGWAGDHIEPGVSTLVDAEKRYDPPNTSYHFYSCVGNEAVVVTGDAKGKKGIVTGHHGGAEHVMIDFADEVLKKLNMDDKFLVRAWGQGLKLLEYPDIHLTNLDPNLLRKMGIRELKGGKIQVPVVAIVPGHLMGSGVGSTSMGTGDYDIMTTDREEIAELGLDKLRFGDFVAITDHDNVFGRSWRKGAVTAGIVIHSDCLLAGHGPGVTTLISCAKPLIVPKVDSNANLGKILKIGRFRPAKKKKAKRK
;
A
#
# COMPACT_ATOMS: atom_id res chain seq x y z
N MET A 1 2.56 -22.08 12.21
CA MET A 1 2.20 -21.25 11.04
C MET A 1 0.74 -20.95 11.21
N LEU A 2 0.35 -19.67 11.18
CA LEU A 2 -1.04 -19.27 11.46
C LEU A 2 -2.02 -20.06 10.60
N ARG A 3 -3.00 -20.71 11.24
CA ARG A 3 -4.03 -21.45 10.52
C ARG A 3 -5.01 -20.47 9.86
N THR A 4 -5.26 -20.65 8.57
CA THR A 4 -6.11 -19.77 7.77
C THR A 4 -7.15 -20.56 6.98
N ASN A 5 -8.15 -19.88 6.43
CA ASN A 5 -9.07 -20.41 5.42
C ASN A 5 -8.59 -20.19 3.98
N ALA A 6 -7.27 -20.04 3.74
CA ALA A 6 -6.75 -19.64 2.43
C ALA A 6 -7.16 -20.60 1.28
N ASP A 7 -7.37 -21.89 1.56
CA ASP A 7 -7.89 -22.90 0.63
C ASP A 7 -9.32 -22.61 0.16
N ARG A 8 -10.07 -21.82 0.91
CA ARG A 8 -11.45 -21.40 0.61
C ARG A 8 -11.56 -19.95 0.12
N VAL A 9 -10.46 -19.21 0.09
CA VAL A 9 -10.45 -17.84 -0.43
C VAL A 9 -10.51 -17.89 -1.96
N VAL A 10 -11.55 -17.28 -2.53
CA VAL A 10 -11.78 -17.26 -3.97
C VAL A 10 -10.71 -16.39 -4.65
N LYS A 11 -10.17 -16.90 -5.76
CA LYS A 11 -9.25 -16.18 -6.63
C LYS A 11 -9.98 -15.73 -7.89
N LEU A 12 -9.97 -14.44 -8.15
CA LEU A 12 -10.67 -13.82 -9.29
C LEU A 12 -9.68 -13.15 -10.24
N SER A 13 -10.12 -12.94 -11.47
CA SER A 13 -9.45 -12.04 -12.40
C SER A 13 -10.11 -10.67 -12.35
N VAL A 14 -9.33 -9.63 -12.08
CA VAL A 14 -9.74 -8.24 -12.27
C VAL A 14 -8.73 -7.54 -13.15
N GLN A 15 -9.18 -6.58 -13.96
CA GLN A 15 -8.32 -5.95 -14.95
C GLN A 15 -8.48 -4.44 -14.93
N GLY A 16 -7.36 -3.73 -14.78
CA GLY A 16 -7.26 -2.29 -14.89
C GLY A 16 -6.36 -1.88 -16.06
N LYS A 17 -6.15 -0.58 -16.20
CA LYS A 17 -5.20 0.06 -17.11
C LYS A 17 -4.40 1.13 -16.38
N VAL A 18 -3.37 1.67 -17.03
CA VAL A 18 -2.60 2.78 -16.47
C VAL A 18 -3.54 3.98 -16.21
N SER A 19 -3.44 4.56 -15.02
CA SER A 19 -4.06 5.84 -14.71
C SER A 19 -3.28 6.95 -15.36
N TYR A 20 -3.94 7.95 -15.95
CA TYR A 20 -3.24 9.17 -16.33
C TYR A 20 -2.74 9.90 -15.07
N PRO A 21 -1.56 10.55 -15.11
CA PRO A 21 -1.16 11.48 -14.06
C PRO A 21 -2.29 12.48 -13.80
N SER A 22 -2.65 12.64 -12.53
CA SER A 22 -3.74 13.50 -12.11
C SER A 22 -3.32 14.32 -10.90
N GLY A 23 -4.01 15.45 -10.69
CA GLY A 23 -3.64 16.43 -9.69
C GLY A 23 -4.31 17.76 -9.97
N ARG A 24 -4.22 18.68 -9.02
CA ARG A 24 -4.77 20.03 -9.20
C ARG A 24 -3.97 20.75 -10.29
N ARG A 25 -4.67 21.34 -11.27
CA ARG A 25 -4.06 22.09 -12.39
C ARG A 25 -3.68 23.53 -12.03
N GLY A 26 -3.61 23.83 -10.73
CA GLY A 26 -3.28 25.13 -10.18
C GLY A 26 -2.60 24.98 -8.83
N HIS A 27 -2.21 26.11 -8.22
CA HIS A 27 -1.56 26.09 -6.92
C HIS A 27 -2.44 25.41 -5.87
N SER A 28 -1.81 24.54 -5.09
CA SER A 28 -2.34 24.04 -3.82
C SER A 28 -1.71 24.84 -2.68
N VAL A 29 -2.18 24.62 -1.46
CA VAL A 29 -1.71 25.34 -0.27
C VAL A 29 -1.28 24.31 0.76
N ASP A 30 -0.05 24.43 1.27
CA ASP A 30 0.48 23.56 2.31
C ASP A 30 -0.11 23.86 3.70
N ALA A 31 0.27 23.07 4.70
CA ALA A 31 -0.23 23.19 6.06
C ALA A 31 0.10 24.54 6.73
N GLU A 32 1.13 25.24 6.23
CA GLU A 32 1.57 26.56 6.71
C GLU A 32 0.98 27.72 5.89
N GLY A 33 0.10 27.44 4.92
CA GLY A 33 -0.57 28.47 4.11
C GLY A 33 0.25 28.94 2.91
N LYS A 34 1.33 28.25 2.55
CA LYS A 34 2.17 28.57 1.40
C LYS A 34 1.73 27.81 0.15
N ALA A 35 1.66 28.53 -0.96
CA ALA A 35 1.26 27.97 -2.24
C ALA A 35 2.36 27.08 -2.86
N PHE A 36 1.98 25.97 -3.48
CA PHE A 36 2.88 25.10 -4.23
C PHE A 36 2.24 24.56 -5.52
N LEU A 37 3.09 24.17 -6.47
CA LEU A 37 2.70 23.55 -7.73
C LEU A 37 3.65 22.38 -8.01
N LEU A 38 3.17 21.15 -7.78
CA LEU A 38 3.99 19.94 -7.81
C LEU A 38 3.28 18.81 -8.58
N PRO A 39 4.03 17.83 -9.13
CA PRO A 39 3.49 16.56 -9.57
C PRO A 39 2.72 15.84 -8.46
N SER A 40 1.73 15.03 -8.84
CA SER A 40 0.91 14.29 -7.89
C SER A 40 0.64 12.85 -8.34
N ILE A 41 -0.49 12.27 -7.93
CA ILE A 41 -0.92 10.88 -8.14
C ILE A 41 -1.04 10.48 -9.62
N GLY A 42 -1.15 9.18 -9.87
CA GLY A 42 -1.41 8.62 -11.19
C GLY A 42 -0.17 8.46 -12.07
N GLY A 43 -0.33 7.73 -13.17
CA GLY A 43 0.72 7.56 -14.17
C GLY A 43 1.72 6.44 -13.88
N ILE A 44 2.86 6.56 -14.56
CA ILE A 44 4.02 5.68 -14.43
C ILE A 44 5.14 6.52 -13.81
N SER A 45 5.42 6.28 -12.53
CA SER A 45 6.52 6.87 -11.79
C SER A 45 7.83 6.16 -12.12
N TYR A 46 8.65 6.75 -13.00
CA TYR A 46 9.89 6.13 -13.47
C TYR A 46 11.01 6.10 -12.42
N ASN A 47 11.03 7.08 -11.50
CA ASN A 47 12.10 7.29 -10.53
C ASN A 47 11.68 7.07 -9.07
N VAL A 48 10.41 6.75 -8.79
CA VAL A 48 9.88 6.47 -7.45
C VAL A 48 9.35 5.04 -7.39
N LYS A 49 9.89 4.23 -6.47
CA LYS A 49 9.63 2.78 -6.40
C LYS A 49 9.49 2.32 -4.96
N VAL A 50 8.91 1.14 -4.78
CA VAL A 50 8.91 0.43 -3.48
C VAL A 50 10.34 0.35 -2.93
N GLY A 51 10.51 0.76 -1.68
CA GLY A 51 11.79 0.83 -0.99
C GLY A 51 12.48 2.20 -1.03
N ASP A 52 12.02 3.15 -1.84
CA ASP A 52 12.46 4.55 -1.73
C ASP A 52 11.84 5.22 -0.49
N ALA A 53 12.43 6.33 -0.05
CA ALA A 53 11.87 7.15 1.03
C ALA A 53 10.50 7.69 0.64
N ALA A 54 9.55 7.70 1.57
CA ALA A 54 8.24 8.33 1.36
C ALA A 54 8.32 9.86 1.43
N PHE A 55 9.38 10.42 2.03
CA PHE A 55 9.60 11.84 2.23
C PHE A 55 10.62 12.42 1.24
N GLY A 56 10.62 13.75 1.09
CA GLY A 56 11.68 14.50 0.41
C GLY A 56 11.53 14.61 -1.12
N TRP A 57 10.39 14.21 -1.67
CA TRP A 57 10.10 14.40 -3.09
C TRP A 57 9.60 15.81 -3.37
N ALA A 58 10.01 16.38 -4.51
CA ALA A 58 9.34 17.54 -5.09
C ALA A 58 8.03 17.09 -5.77
N GLY A 59 7.09 16.61 -4.97
CA GLY A 59 5.83 15.98 -5.36
C GLY A 59 4.85 15.93 -4.19
N ASP A 60 3.57 15.74 -4.47
CA ASP A 60 2.50 15.65 -3.46
C ASP A 60 1.65 14.40 -3.69
N HIS A 61 1.54 13.49 -2.71
CA HIS A 61 0.89 12.17 -2.89
C HIS A 61 1.48 11.32 -4.03
N ILE A 62 2.81 11.30 -4.19
CA ILE A 62 3.42 10.50 -5.26
C ILE A 62 3.21 9.01 -5.00
N GLU A 63 2.69 8.33 -6.02
CA GLU A 63 2.48 6.88 -6.04
C GLU A 63 3.67 6.18 -6.72
N PRO A 64 4.28 5.15 -6.09
CA PRO A 64 5.43 4.45 -6.64
C PRO A 64 5.03 3.45 -7.73
N GLY A 65 5.87 3.32 -8.77
CA GLY A 65 5.65 2.35 -9.84
C GLY A 65 4.53 2.78 -10.81
N VAL A 66 3.49 1.97 -10.93
CA VAL A 66 2.39 2.21 -11.88
C VAL A 66 1.08 2.32 -11.12
N SER A 67 0.41 3.46 -11.24
CA SER A 67 -0.94 3.67 -10.73
C SER A 67 -1.95 3.20 -11.76
N THR A 68 -2.96 2.45 -11.31
CA THR A 68 -3.90 1.80 -12.23
C THR A 68 -5.33 1.91 -11.74
N LEU A 69 -6.25 1.99 -12.69
CA LEU A 69 -7.69 1.94 -12.47
C LEU A 69 -8.38 1.42 -13.73
N VAL A 70 -9.69 1.17 -13.68
CA VAL A 70 -10.46 0.73 -14.85
C VAL A 70 -10.81 1.93 -15.73
N ASP A 71 -11.41 2.95 -15.14
CA ASP A 71 -11.87 4.15 -15.85
C ASP A 71 -11.94 5.36 -14.90
N ALA A 72 -11.23 6.43 -15.24
CA ALA A 72 -11.18 7.66 -14.44
C ALA A 72 -12.49 8.44 -14.44
N GLU A 73 -13.25 8.37 -15.55
CA GLU A 73 -14.54 9.07 -15.67
C GLU A 73 -15.66 8.32 -14.94
N LYS A 74 -15.45 7.03 -14.66
CA LYS A 74 -16.39 6.13 -13.97
C LYS A 74 -15.76 5.56 -12.71
N ARG A 75 -15.05 6.41 -11.98
CA ARG A 75 -14.20 6.04 -10.85
C ARG A 75 -14.93 5.23 -9.77
N TYR A 76 -16.21 5.51 -9.54
CA TYR A 76 -17.01 4.87 -8.51
C TYR A 76 -17.95 3.78 -9.05
N ASP A 77 -17.93 3.49 -10.35
CA ASP A 77 -18.75 2.44 -10.94
C ASP A 77 -18.25 1.04 -10.52
N PRO A 78 -19.13 0.01 -10.53
CA PRO A 78 -18.79 -1.34 -10.09
C PRO A 78 -17.51 -1.94 -10.72
N PRO A 79 -17.18 -1.73 -12.01
CA PRO A 79 -15.93 -2.24 -12.56
C PRO A 79 -14.69 -1.69 -11.86
N ASN A 80 -14.65 -0.38 -11.60
CA ASN A 80 -13.51 0.29 -10.98
C ASN A 80 -13.38 -0.07 -9.50
N THR A 81 -14.49 0.01 -8.77
CA THR A 81 -14.53 -0.35 -7.35
C THR A 81 -14.27 -1.85 -7.11
N SER A 82 -14.68 -2.73 -8.04
CA SER A 82 -14.32 -4.16 -7.99
C SER A 82 -12.83 -4.39 -8.24
N TYR A 83 -12.24 -3.72 -9.22
CA TYR A 83 -10.80 -3.79 -9.47
C TYR A 83 -10.01 -3.37 -8.24
N HIS A 84 -10.43 -2.27 -7.60
CA HIS A 84 -9.82 -1.75 -6.39
C HIS A 84 -10.01 -2.72 -5.21
N PHE A 85 -11.23 -3.21 -4.97
CA PHE A 85 -11.56 -4.08 -3.84
C PHE A 85 -10.88 -5.44 -3.91
N TYR A 86 -10.90 -6.09 -5.07
CA TYR A 86 -10.40 -7.46 -5.18
C TYR A 86 -8.88 -7.53 -5.28
N SER A 87 -8.21 -6.47 -5.74
CA SER A 87 -6.76 -6.38 -5.71
C SER A 87 -6.27 -6.42 -4.26
N CYS A 88 -5.27 -7.23 -3.97
CA CYS A 88 -4.67 -7.32 -2.63
C CYS A 88 -3.16 -7.14 -2.75
N VAL A 89 -2.56 -6.49 -1.75
CA VAL A 89 -1.12 -6.30 -1.65
C VAL A 89 -0.42 -7.66 -1.70
N GLY A 90 0.54 -7.78 -2.61
CA GLY A 90 1.26 -9.02 -2.90
C GLY A 90 0.68 -9.85 -4.06
N ASN A 91 -0.50 -9.50 -4.60
CA ASN A 91 -1.04 -10.21 -5.76
C ASN A 91 -0.17 -10.03 -7.01
N GLU A 92 -0.16 -11.06 -7.85
CA GLU A 92 0.49 -11.02 -9.17
C GLU A 92 -0.36 -10.22 -10.15
N ALA A 93 0.27 -9.27 -10.83
CA ALA A 93 -0.28 -8.55 -11.97
C ALA A 93 0.47 -8.94 -13.24
N VAL A 94 -0.24 -9.09 -14.35
CA VAL A 94 0.35 -9.42 -15.66
C VAL A 94 -0.05 -8.36 -16.67
N VAL A 95 0.92 -7.79 -17.38
CA VAL A 95 0.65 -6.91 -18.52
C VAL A 95 0.06 -7.75 -19.66
N VAL A 96 -1.12 -7.41 -20.17
CA VAL A 96 -1.84 -8.21 -21.19
C VAL A 96 -1.85 -7.56 -22.58
N THR A 97 -1.36 -6.33 -22.70
CA THR A 97 -1.25 -5.55 -23.94
C THR A 97 0.15 -4.96 -24.12
N GLY A 98 0.39 -4.31 -25.27
CA GLY A 98 1.59 -3.51 -25.54
C GLY A 98 2.91 -4.28 -25.55
N ASP A 99 4.01 -3.52 -25.58
CA ASP A 99 5.38 -4.02 -25.73
C ASP A 99 5.88 -4.77 -24.47
N ALA A 100 5.21 -4.54 -23.34
CA ALA A 100 5.44 -5.19 -22.08
C ALA A 100 4.57 -6.44 -21.85
N LYS A 101 3.77 -6.88 -22.83
CA LYS A 101 2.87 -8.04 -22.69
C LYS A 101 3.59 -9.28 -22.13
N GLY A 102 2.94 -9.93 -21.17
CA GLY A 102 3.44 -11.12 -20.46
C GLY A 102 4.43 -10.82 -19.34
N LYS A 103 4.82 -9.57 -19.12
CA LYS A 103 5.63 -9.18 -17.95
C LYS A 103 4.77 -9.17 -16.69
N LYS A 104 5.40 -9.50 -15.57
CA LYS A 104 4.77 -9.66 -14.27
C LYS A 104 5.17 -8.51 -13.34
N GLY A 105 4.21 -8.08 -12.54
CA GLY A 105 4.35 -7.11 -11.48
C GLY A 105 3.66 -7.60 -10.21
N ILE A 106 3.72 -6.78 -9.16
CA ILE A 106 3.13 -7.08 -7.85
C ILE A 106 2.32 -5.88 -7.39
N VAL A 107 1.09 -6.11 -6.93
CA VAL A 107 0.26 -5.07 -6.30
C VAL A 107 0.91 -4.63 -4.98
N THR A 108 1.05 -3.32 -4.79
CA THR A 108 1.77 -2.73 -3.65
C THR A 108 0.87 -1.96 -2.69
N GLY A 109 -0.33 -1.57 -3.11
CA GLY A 109 -1.21 -0.73 -2.30
C GLY A 109 -2.46 -0.24 -3.03
N HIS A 110 -3.30 0.44 -2.26
CA HIS A 110 -4.57 1.04 -2.67
C HIS A 110 -4.62 2.48 -2.21
N HIS A 111 -4.94 3.41 -3.11
CA HIS A 111 -5.13 4.82 -2.77
C HIS A 111 -6.61 5.19 -2.99
N GLY A 112 -7.33 5.38 -1.87
CA GLY A 112 -8.74 5.73 -1.85
C GLY A 112 -8.99 7.16 -2.35
N GLY A 113 -10.17 7.43 -2.90
CA GLY A 113 -10.50 8.74 -3.47
C GLY A 113 -10.02 8.87 -4.91
N ALA A 114 -8.75 8.54 -5.19
CA ALA A 114 -8.24 8.32 -6.55
C ALA A 114 -8.71 6.97 -7.14
N GLU A 115 -9.02 6.01 -6.26
CA GLU A 115 -9.35 4.62 -6.58
C GLU A 115 -8.27 3.95 -7.43
N HIS A 116 -7.02 4.22 -7.07
CA HIS A 116 -5.85 3.64 -7.72
C HIS A 116 -5.37 2.37 -7.01
N VAL A 117 -5.03 1.36 -7.79
CA VAL A 117 -4.20 0.23 -7.37
C VAL A 117 -2.77 0.48 -7.87
N MET A 118 -1.78 0.43 -7.00
CA MET A 118 -0.38 0.59 -7.39
C MET A 118 0.27 -0.76 -7.65
N ILE A 119 1.08 -0.84 -8.70
CA ILE A 119 1.76 -2.07 -9.12
C ILE A 119 3.26 -1.79 -9.36
N ASP A 120 4.12 -2.57 -8.71
CA ASP A 120 5.56 -2.55 -8.96
C ASP A 120 5.92 -3.47 -10.15
N PHE A 121 6.63 -2.90 -11.10
CA PHE A 121 7.29 -3.62 -12.19
C PHE A 121 8.78 -3.32 -12.22
N ALA A 122 9.56 -4.20 -12.85
CA ALA A 122 10.97 -3.95 -13.08
C ALA A 122 11.20 -2.81 -14.10
N ASP A 123 12.33 -2.11 -13.99
CA ASP A 123 12.66 -0.93 -14.82
C ASP A 123 12.56 -1.19 -16.32
N GLU A 124 12.97 -2.36 -16.79
CA GLU A 124 12.87 -2.70 -18.21
C GLU A 124 11.43 -2.90 -18.70
N VAL A 125 10.50 -3.12 -17.77
CA VAL A 125 9.07 -3.19 -18.05
C VAL A 125 8.49 -1.78 -18.07
N LEU A 126 8.82 -0.94 -17.07
CA LEU A 126 8.36 0.45 -17.01
C LEU A 126 8.70 1.23 -18.29
N LYS A 127 9.89 1.01 -18.86
CA LYS A 127 10.33 1.62 -20.14
C LYS A 127 9.49 1.23 -21.36
N LYS A 128 8.68 0.19 -21.26
CA LYS A 128 7.86 -0.38 -22.34
C LYS A 128 6.36 -0.16 -22.12
N LEU A 129 5.98 0.28 -20.93
CA LEU A 129 4.59 0.56 -20.63
C LEU A 129 4.18 1.89 -21.23
N ASN A 130 2.92 1.99 -21.65
CA ASN A 130 2.27 3.22 -22.07
C ASN A 130 0.88 3.35 -21.42
N MET A 131 0.21 4.48 -21.65
CA MET A 131 -1.05 4.81 -20.97
C MET A 131 -2.24 3.91 -21.35
N ASP A 132 -2.14 3.17 -22.46
CA ASP A 132 -3.18 2.25 -22.92
C ASP A 132 -2.97 0.81 -22.43
N ASP A 133 -1.87 0.55 -21.71
CA ASP A 133 -1.57 -0.79 -21.25
C ASP A 133 -2.51 -1.28 -20.15
N LYS A 134 -2.94 -2.53 -20.28
CA LYS A 134 -3.87 -3.23 -19.40
C LYS A 134 -3.14 -4.25 -18.54
N PHE A 135 -3.60 -4.37 -17.29
CA PHE A 135 -3.03 -5.25 -16.28
C PHE A 135 -4.08 -6.20 -15.76
N LEU A 136 -3.86 -7.49 -15.93
CA LEU A 136 -4.68 -8.55 -15.34
C LEU A 136 -4.11 -8.91 -13.97
N VAL A 137 -4.85 -8.58 -12.92
CA VAL A 137 -4.51 -8.94 -11.54
C VAL A 137 -5.19 -10.26 -11.20
N ARG A 138 -4.40 -11.21 -10.69
CA ARG A 138 -4.89 -12.46 -10.10
C ARG A 138 -5.27 -12.20 -8.65
N ALA A 139 -6.40 -11.52 -8.48
CA ALA A 139 -6.94 -11.07 -7.20
C ALA A 139 -7.17 -12.23 -6.23
N TRP A 140 -6.55 -12.17 -5.04
CA TRP A 140 -6.66 -13.20 -4.02
C TRP A 140 -6.29 -12.65 -2.64
N GLY A 141 -7.25 -12.62 -1.70
CA GLY A 141 -7.00 -12.17 -0.33
C GLY A 141 -8.25 -11.69 0.40
N GLN A 142 -9.23 -11.12 -0.32
CA GLN A 142 -10.50 -10.74 0.29
C GLN A 142 -11.23 -11.96 0.87
N GLY A 143 -11.66 -11.87 2.12
CA GLY A 143 -12.28 -12.97 2.87
C GLY A 143 -11.30 -13.92 3.58
N LEU A 144 -9.99 -13.64 3.53
CA LEU A 144 -8.99 -14.34 4.32
C LEU A 144 -9.21 -14.11 5.82
N LYS A 145 -9.09 -15.17 6.62
CA LYS A 145 -9.30 -15.17 8.08
C LYS A 145 -8.22 -15.99 8.78
N LEU A 146 -7.87 -15.56 9.99
CA LEU A 146 -7.11 -16.37 10.95
C LEU A 146 -8.10 -17.22 11.75
N LEU A 147 -8.03 -18.55 11.59
CA LEU A 147 -9.04 -19.45 12.17
C LEU A 147 -8.94 -19.57 13.70
N GLU A 148 -7.79 -19.25 14.26
CA GLU A 148 -7.52 -19.31 15.71
C GLU A 148 -7.58 -17.92 16.37
N TYR A 149 -7.71 -16.86 15.56
CA TYR A 149 -7.71 -15.46 16.01
C TYR A 149 -8.88 -14.70 15.37
N PRO A 150 -10.14 -15.05 15.69
CA PRO A 150 -11.31 -14.51 14.99
C PRO A 150 -11.53 -13.00 15.18
N ASP A 151 -10.98 -12.41 16.25
CA ASP A 151 -10.99 -10.96 16.50
C ASP A 151 -9.96 -10.18 15.66
N ILE A 152 -9.06 -10.89 14.96
CA ILE A 152 -8.03 -10.28 14.11
C ILE A 152 -8.49 -10.39 12.65
N HIS A 153 -8.81 -9.24 12.08
CA HIS A 153 -9.34 -9.14 10.73
C HIS A 153 -8.21 -8.89 9.73
N LEU A 154 -8.27 -9.59 8.61
CA LEU A 154 -7.36 -9.42 7.48
C LEU A 154 -8.13 -8.79 6.31
N THR A 155 -7.53 -7.80 5.67
CA THR A 155 -8.06 -7.17 4.44
C THR A 155 -6.89 -6.86 3.50
N ASN A 156 -7.14 -6.77 2.19
CA ASN A 156 -6.14 -6.35 1.19
C ASN A 156 -4.83 -7.17 1.19
N LEU A 157 -4.81 -8.39 1.70
CA LEU A 157 -3.57 -9.14 1.96
C LEU A 157 -3.53 -10.46 1.21
N ASP A 158 -2.55 -10.62 0.32
CA ASP A 158 -2.29 -11.91 -0.33
C ASP A 158 -1.91 -12.98 0.73
N PRO A 159 -2.56 -14.15 0.76
CA PRO A 159 -2.22 -15.22 1.71
C PRO A 159 -0.76 -15.70 1.63
N ASN A 160 -0.09 -15.61 0.48
CA ASN A 160 1.35 -15.86 0.35
C ASN A 160 2.19 -14.77 1.02
N LEU A 161 1.75 -13.51 0.96
CA LEU A 161 2.44 -12.42 1.63
C LEU A 161 2.31 -12.58 3.14
N LEU A 162 1.11 -12.89 3.66
CA LEU A 162 0.89 -13.19 5.08
C LEU A 162 1.89 -14.22 5.62
N ARG A 163 2.12 -15.31 4.88
CA ARG A 163 3.10 -16.36 5.26
C ARG A 163 4.54 -15.86 5.33
N LYS A 164 4.89 -14.82 4.58
CA LYS A 164 6.25 -14.27 4.49
C LYS A 164 6.49 -13.07 5.41
N MET A 165 5.45 -12.51 6.01
CA MET A 165 5.55 -11.35 6.93
C MET A 165 6.25 -11.66 8.26
N GLY A 166 6.53 -12.93 8.56
CA GLY A 166 7.25 -13.30 9.79
C GLY A 166 6.43 -13.14 11.07
N ILE A 167 5.10 -13.15 10.96
CA ILE A 167 4.18 -13.07 12.10
C ILE A 167 4.33 -14.29 13.00
N ARG A 168 4.38 -14.06 14.31
CA ARG A 168 4.55 -15.13 15.32
C ARG A 168 3.38 -15.17 16.28
N GLU A 169 3.02 -16.37 16.68
CA GLU A 169 2.03 -16.58 17.73
C GLU A 169 2.68 -16.34 19.10
N LEU A 170 1.96 -15.68 19.99
CA LEU A 170 2.37 -15.41 21.37
C LEU A 170 1.37 -16.05 22.34
N LYS A 171 1.76 -16.16 23.61
CA LYS A 171 0.86 -16.59 24.69
C LYS A 171 -0.33 -15.63 24.82
N GLY A 172 -1.48 -16.14 25.27
CA GLY A 172 -2.68 -15.35 25.55
C GLY A 172 -3.47 -14.92 24.31
N GLY A 173 -3.39 -15.69 23.21
CA GLY A 173 -4.17 -15.41 22.00
C GLY A 173 -3.70 -14.18 21.24
N LYS A 174 -2.43 -13.78 21.40
CA LYS A 174 -1.84 -12.62 20.72
C LYS A 174 -0.97 -13.05 19.55
N ILE A 175 -0.81 -12.17 18.56
CA ILE A 175 0.17 -12.32 17.49
C ILE A 175 1.18 -11.17 17.54
N GLN A 176 2.44 -11.48 17.23
CA GLN A 176 3.50 -10.50 17.03
C GLN A 176 3.64 -10.20 15.54
N VAL A 177 3.48 -8.93 15.14
CA VAL A 177 3.56 -8.50 13.74
C VAL A 177 4.79 -7.63 13.53
N PRO A 178 5.74 -8.03 12.66
CA PRO A 178 6.89 -7.20 12.31
C PRO A 178 6.48 -5.92 11.57
N VAL A 179 6.97 -4.77 12.01
CA VAL A 179 6.73 -3.44 11.44
C VAL A 179 8.01 -2.60 11.54
N VAL A 180 8.21 -1.61 10.69
CA VAL A 180 9.38 -0.72 10.79
C VAL A 180 9.20 0.36 11.85
N ALA A 181 7.96 0.77 12.10
CA ALA A 181 7.60 1.87 12.99
C ALA A 181 6.23 1.63 13.63
N ILE A 182 6.03 2.31 14.76
CA ILE A 182 4.76 2.37 15.48
C ILE A 182 4.29 3.83 15.41
N VAL A 183 3.12 4.05 14.82
CA VAL A 183 2.50 5.36 14.61
C VAL A 183 1.42 5.55 15.68
N PRO A 184 1.53 6.60 16.52
CA PRO A 184 0.46 6.99 17.42
C PRO A 184 -0.84 7.32 16.68
N GLY A 185 -1.98 6.89 17.21
CA GLY A 185 -3.29 7.09 16.56
C GLY A 185 -3.67 8.55 16.34
N HIS A 186 -3.16 9.48 17.16
CA HIS A 186 -3.44 10.91 17.00
C HIS A 186 -2.76 11.53 15.76
N LEU A 187 -1.78 10.85 15.17
CA LEU A 187 -1.16 11.24 13.91
C LEU A 187 -1.92 10.73 12.69
N MET A 188 -3.08 10.08 12.84
CA MET A 188 -3.86 9.61 11.69
C MET A 188 -4.91 10.64 11.27
N GLY A 189 -4.97 10.95 9.97
CA GLY A 189 -5.75 12.06 9.42
C GLY A 189 -6.67 11.67 8.28
N SER A 190 -6.40 12.21 7.08
CA SER A 190 -7.22 12.01 5.90
C SER A 190 -7.57 10.54 5.67
N GLY A 191 -8.86 10.25 5.45
CA GLY A 191 -9.39 8.89 5.38
C GLY A 191 -9.94 8.34 6.71
N VAL A 192 -9.75 9.01 7.85
CA VAL A 192 -10.47 8.70 9.10
C VAL A 192 -11.98 8.89 8.93
N GLY A 193 -12.78 8.00 9.51
CA GLY A 193 -14.24 7.96 9.33
C GLY A 193 -14.72 7.23 8.09
N SER A 194 -13.83 6.88 7.16
CA SER A 194 -14.18 6.07 5.98
C SER A 194 -14.50 4.62 6.34
N THR A 195 -15.38 3.99 5.56
CA THR A 195 -15.69 2.54 5.57
C THR A 195 -14.98 1.76 4.47
N SER A 196 -14.08 2.40 3.71
CA SER A 196 -13.35 1.84 2.56
C SER A 196 -12.17 0.92 2.95
N MET A 197 -12.35 -0.05 3.87
CA MET A 197 -11.21 -0.84 4.39
C MET A 197 -10.62 -1.78 3.34
N GLY A 198 -11.43 -2.18 2.36
CA GLY A 198 -11.01 -2.99 1.22
C GLY A 198 -10.61 -2.18 -0.02
N THR A 199 -10.78 -0.85 -0.01
CA THR A 199 -10.68 0.01 -1.21
C THR A 199 -10.05 1.36 -0.89
N GLY A 200 -9.05 1.39 0.00
CA GLY A 200 -8.32 2.62 0.23
C GLY A 200 -7.38 2.57 1.42
N ASP A 201 -6.84 3.74 1.70
CA ASP A 201 -5.82 4.05 2.68
C ASP A 201 -6.21 5.28 3.50
N TYR A 202 -5.35 5.61 4.45
CA TYR A 202 -5.47 6.80 5.28
C TYR A 202 -4.10 7.27 5.75
N ASP A 203 -4.01 8.55 6.05
CA ASP A 203 -2.73 9.25 6.07
C ASP A 203 -2.16 9.34 7.47
N ILE A 204 -0.85 9.10 7.58
CA ILE A 204 -0.04 9.56 8.71
C ILE A 204 0.17 11.06 8.47
N MET A 205 -0.51 11.91 9.24
CA MET A 205 -0.40 13.37 9.15
C MET A 205 1.00 13.83 9.53
N THR A 206 1.56 14.74 8.74
CA THR A 206 2.95 15.20 8.93
C THR A 206 3.08 16.68 9.23
N THR A 207 1.98 17.36 9.59
CA THR A 207 1.99 18.79 9.93
C THR A 207 2.94 19.10 11.10
N ASP A 208 2.93 18.27 12.16
CA ASP A 208 3.90 18.38 13.25
C ASP A 208 5.22 17.69 12.87
N ARG A 209 6.10 18.45 12.20
CA ARG A 209 7.38 17.94 11.71
C ARG A 209 8.33 17.55 12.84
N GLU A 210 8.21 18.15 14.01
CA GLU A 210 9.05 17.83 15.17
C GLU A 210 8.69 16.45 15.72
N GLU A 211 7.40 16.19 15.99
CA GLU A 211 6.94 14.87 16.46
C GLU A 211 7.25 13.77 15.43
N ILE A 212 7.04 14.04 14.13
CA ILE A 212 7.38 13.10 13.05
C ILE A 212 8.86 12.72 13.07
N ALA A 213 9.76 13.68 13.30
CA ALA A 213 11.20 13.44 13.37
C ALA A 213 11.60 12.70 14.66
N GLU A 214 11.02 13.07 15.81
CA GLU A 214 11.26 12.41 17.10
C GLU A 214 10.87 10.93 17.07
N LEU A 215 9.74 10.61 16.43
CA LEU A 215 9.27 9.24 16.23
C LEU A 215 9.98 8.50 15.08
N GLY A 216 10.83 9.22 14.31
CA GLY A 216 11.54 8.69 13.15
C GLY A 216 10.64 8.28 11.99
N LEU A 217 9.43 8.83 11.92
CA LEU A 217 8.45 8.55 10.86
C LEU A 217 8.85 9.20 9.52
N ASP A 218 9.69 10.24 9.55
CA ASP A 218 10.34 10.85 8.37
C ASP A 218 11.24 9.88 7.58
N LYS A 219 11.61 8.74 8.17
CA LYS A 219 12.46 7.70 7.56
C LYS A 219 11.65 6.57 6.88
N LEU A 220 10.32 6.65 6.92
CA LEU A 220 9.46 5.67 6.28
C LEU A 220 9.75 5.57 4.79
N ARG A 221 9.60 4.36 4.26
CA ARG A 221 9.78 4.02 2.84
C ARG A 221 8.50 3.46 2.27
N PHE A 222 8.32 3.61 0.97
CA PHE A 222 7.27 2.91 0.24
C PHE A 222 7.39 1.40 0.47
N GLY A 223 6.28 0.77 0.84
CA GLY A 223 6.17 -0.64 1.15
C GLY A 223 6.59 -1.04 2.57
N ASP A 224 6.96 -0.09 3.44
CA ASP A 224 7.18 -0.38 4.85
C ASP A 224 5.88 -0.80 5.52
N PHE A 225 5.93 -1.85 6.35
CA PHE A 225 4.81 -2.20 7.22
C PHE A 225 4.89 -1.36 8.49
N VAL A 226 3.79 -0.75 8.89
CA VAL A 226 3.68 0.06 10.11
C VAL A 226 2.57 -0.46 11.00
N ALA A 227 2.69 -0.26 12.31
CA ALA A 227 1.60 -0.47 13.25
C ALA A 227 1.07 0.88 13.70
N ILE A 228 -0.25 1.02 13.78
CA ILE A 228 -0.96 2.21 14.19
C ILE A 228 -1.68 1.86 15.48
N THR A 229 -1.31 2.54 16.58
CA THR A 229 -1.87 2.28 17.89
C THR A 229 -3.16 3.06 18.10
N ASP A 230 -4.05 2.49 18.90
CA ASP A 230 -5.35 3.08 19.25
C ASP A 230 -6.25 3.36 18.04
N HIS A 231 -6.09 2.61 16.95
CA HIS A 231 -6.96 2.70 15.76
C HIS A 231 -7.55 1.35 15.37
N ASP A 232 -8.88 1.33 15.33
CA ASP A 232 -9.70 0.21 14.86
C ASP A 232 -10.09 0.47 13.39
N ASN A 233 -9.72 -0.47 12.52
CA ASN A 233 -10.09 -0.49 11.10
C ASN A 233 -10.89 -1.74 10.71
N VAL A 234 -11.59 -2.38 11.66
CA VAL A 234 -12.36 -3.60 11.35
C VAL A 234 -13.55 -3.31 10.44
N PHE A 235 -14.29 -2.22 10.69
CA PHE A 235 -15.48 -1.84 9.90
C PHE A 235 -15.45 -0.39 9.38
N GLY A 236 -14.62 0.46 9.98
CA GLY A 236 -14.39 1.83 9.58
C GLY A 236 -13.26 2.40 10.41
N ARG A 237 -12.59 3.45 9.92
CA ARG A 237 -11.38 3.97 10.56
C ARG A 237 -11.76 4.84 11.75
N SER A 238 -11.42 4.41 12.96
CA SER A 238 -11.77 5.15 14.16
C SER A 238 -10.71 4.99 15.25
N TRP A 239 -10.55 6.05 16.05
CA TRP A 239 -9.76 5.96 17.27
C TRP A 239 -10.48 5.08 18.29
N ARG A 240 -9.76 4.09 18.82
CA ARG A 240 -10.24 3.18 19.86
C ARG A 240 -9.06 2.72 20.70
N LYS A 241 -9.01 3.19 21.95
CA LYS A 241 -7.95 2.83 22.89
C LYS A 241 -7.71 1.33 22.94
N GLY A 242 -6.45 0.92 22.76
CA GLY A 242 -5.99 -0.47 22.78
C GLY A 242 -6.21 -1.25 21.49
N ALA A 243 -6.92 -0.69 20.50
CA ALA A 243 -6.96 -1.26 19.16
C ALA A 243 -5.60 -1.09 18.47
N VAL A 244 -5.28 -2.00 17.56
CA VAL A 244 -4.04 -1.93 16.77
C VAL A 244 -4.37 -2.32 15.34
N THR A 245 -3.88 -1.51 14.40
CA THR A 245 -3.92 -1.82 12.97
C THR A 245 -2.50 -1.92 12.45
N ALA A 246 -2.16 -2.98 11.72
CA ALA A 246 -0.99 -3.01 10.87
C ALA A 246 -1.37 -2.75 9.40
N GLY A 247 -0.59 -1.90 8.74
CA GLY A 247 -0.78 -1.54 7.34
C GLY A 247 0.55 -1.42 6.61
N ILE A 248 0.49 -0.94 5.37
CA ILE A 248 1.65 -0.73 4.49
C ILE A 248 1.65 0.69 3.95
N VAL A 249 2.81 1.34 3.90
CA VAL A 249 2.98 2.69 3.34
C VAL A 249 2.96 2.64 1.81
N ILE A 250 2.08 3.41 1.16
CA ILE A 250 1.76 3.24 -0.27
C ILE A 250 1.96 4.49 -1.13
N HIS A 251 1.89 5.70 -0.59
CA HIS A 251 2.23 6.94 -1.29
C HIS A 251 3.13 7.84 -0.44
N SER A 252 3.68 8.88 -1.07
CA SER A 252 4.64 9.79 -0.45
C SER A 252 3.98 10.63 0.63
N ASP A 253 4.81 11.34 1.36
CA ASP A 253 4.40 12.50 2.13
C ASP A 253 3.62 13.50 1.27
N CYS A 254 2.84 14.33 1.94
CA CYS A 254 1.96 15.33 1.39
C CYS A 254 2.15 16.65 2.13
N LEU A 255 2.03 17.76 1.41
CA LEU A 255 2.16 19.10 1.99
C LEU A 255 0.85 19.61 2.59
N LEU A 256 -0.30 19.04 2.22
CA LEU A 256 -1.62 19.48 2.68
C LEU A 256 -1.81 19.21 4.17
N ALA A 257 -2.49 20.14 4.87
CA ALA A 257 -2.91 19.93 6.25
C ALA A 257 -3.77 18.66 6.38
N GLY A 258 -3.46 17.82 7.37
CA GLY A 258 -4.19 16.58 7.64
C GLY A 258 -3.83 15.40 6.72
N HIS A 259 -2.79 15.53 5.90
CA HIS A 259 -2.29 14.50 4.99
C HIS A 259 -0.82 14.15 5.27
N GLY A 260 -0.34 13.08 4.62
CA GLY A 260 1.05 12.63 4.66
C GLY A 260 1.18 11.25 4.02
N PRO A 261 2.15 10.39 4.38
CA PRO A 261 2.25 9.06 3.79
C PRO A 261 1.00 8.20 4.05
N GLY A 262 0.37 7.74 2.98
CA GLY A 262 -0.84 6.90 3.04
C GLY A 262 -0.54 5.48 3.46
N VAL A 263 -1.46 4.89 4.24
CA VAL A 263 -1.37 3.52 4.76
C VAL A 263 -2.57 2.67 4.34
N THR A 264 -2.34 1.66 3.50
CA THR A 264 -3.36 0.63 3.22
C THR A 264 -3.46 -0.33 4.40
N THR A 265 -4.66 -0.51 4.95
CA THR A 265 -4.92 -1.47 6.04
C THR A 265 -4.70 -2.91 5.58
N LEU A 266 -4.03 -3.72 6.41
CA LEU A 266 -3.81 -5.16 6.16
C LEU A 266 -4.33 -6.06 7.27
N ILE A 267 -4.09 -5.69 8.53
CA ILE A 267 -4.43 -6.46 9.73
C ILE A 267 -5.00 -5.49 10.75
N SER A 268 -6.17 -5.76 11.31
CA SER A 268 -6.80 -4.90 12.32
C SER A 268 -7.40 -5.72 13.45
N CYS A 269 -7.31 -5.21 14.67
CA CYS A 269 -8.00 -5.75 15.82
C CYS A 269 -8.46 -4.62 16.75
N ALA A 270 -9.74 -4.64 17.12
CA ALA A 270 -10.32 -3.70 18.10
C ALA A 270 -9.80 -3.94 19.55
N LYS A 271 -9.08 -5.04 19.77
CA LYS A 271 -8.53 -5.49 21.06
C LYS A 271 -7.00 -5.48 21.01
N PRO A 272 -6.30 -5.43 22.16
CA PRO A 272 -4.83 -5.45 22.23
C PRO A 272 -4.24 -6.86 22.02
N LEU A 273 -4.63 -7.51 20.90
CA LEU A 273 -4.19 -8.85 20.50
C LEU A 273 -3.07 -8.83 19.46
N ILE A 274 -2.83 -7.69 18.81
CA ILE A 274 -1.69 -7.49 17.92
C ILE A 274 -0.58 -6.79 18.70
N VAL A 275 0.60 -7.39 18.73
CA VAL A 275 1.80 -6.85 19.36
C VAL A 275 2.78 -6.44 18.26
N PRO A 276 2.96 -5.14 17.97
CA PRO A 276 3.95 -4.69 17.01
C PRO A 276 5.36 -5.08 17.46
N LYS A 277 6.20 -5.51 16.51
CA LYS A 277 7.63 -5.71 16.73
C LYS A 277 8.41 -4.92 15.72
N VAL A 278 9.21 -3.97 16.20
CA VAL A 278 10.09 -3.17 15.34
C VAL A 278 11.13 -4.07 14.67
N ASP A 279 11.14 -4.06 13.34
CA ASP A 279 12.09 -4.76 12.47
C ASP A 279 12.33 -3.94 11.20
N SER A 280 13.55 -3.46 11.02
CA SER A 280 13.96 -2.68 9.83
C SER A 280 13.81 -3.44 8.50
N ASN A 281 13.57 -4.75 8.53
CA ASN A 281 13.33 -5.59 7.36
C ASN A 281 11.85 -5.79 7.02
N ALA A 282 10.93 -5.23 7.80
CA ALA A 282 9.50 -5.28 7.55
C ALA A 282 9.10 -4.35 6.39
N ASN A 283 9.57 -4.65 5.18
CA ASN A 283 9.24 -3.94 3.94
C ASN A 283 8.89 -4.93 2.83
N LEU A 284 7.79 -4.67 2.10
CA LEU A 284 7.30 -5.49 1.00
C LEU A 284 8.38 -5.79 -0.05
N GLY A 285 9.15 -4.77 -0.43
CA GLY A 285 10.27 -4.87 -1.36
C GLY A 285 11.34 -5.84 -0.87
N LYS A 286 11.70 -5.78 0.41
CA LYS A 286 12.68 -6.72 1.01
C LYS A 286 12.17 -8.15 1.05
N ILE A 287 10.89 -8.35 1.36
CA ILE A 287 10.24 -9.67 1.48
C ILE A 287 10.08 -10.33 0.11
N LEU A 288 9.60 -9.58 -0.90
CA LEU A 288 9.27 -10.10 -2.23
C LEU A 288 10.37 -9.89 -3.28
N LYS A 289 11.45 -9.18 -2.92
CA LYS A 289 12.57 -8.84 -3.82
C LYS A 289 12.10 -8.04 -5.04
N ILE A 290 11.35 -6.96 -4.77
CA ILE A 290 10.79 -6.03 -5.76
C ILE A 290 11.28 -4.59 -5.51
N GLY A 291 10.91 -3.64 -6.37
CA GLY A 291 11.35 -2.24 -6.27
C GLY A 291 12.87 -2.11 -6.18
N ARG A 292 13.36 -1.35 -5.20
CA ARG A 292 14.80 -1.15 -4.95
C ARG A 292 15.55 -2.38 -4.45
N PHE A 293 14.83 -3.42 -4.02
CA PHE A 293 15.42 -4.67 -3.53
C PHE A 293 15.40 -5.77 -4.60
N ARG A 294 15.05 -5.43 -5.84
CA ARG A 294 15.07 -6.35 -6.96
C ARG A 294 16.51 -6.77 -7.29
N PRO A 295 16.81 -8.07 -7.38
CA PRO A 295 18.16 -8.54 -7.71
C PRO A 295 18.56 -8.04 -9.10
N ALA A 296 19.78 -7.55 -9.23
CA ALA A 296 20.33 -7.22 -10.53
C ALA A 296 20.30 -8.46 -11.44
N LYS A 297 19.85 -8.29 -12.69
CA LYS A 297 19.97 -9.38 -13.68
C LYS A 297 21.45 -9.71 -13.83
N LYS A 298 21.84 -10.95 -13.49
CA LYS A 298 23.16 -11.47 -13.87
C LYS A 298 23.29 -11.30 -15.38
N LYS A 299 24.18 -10.43 -15.84
CA LYS A 299 24.53 -10.34 -17.26
C LYS A 299 24.99 -11.75 -17.64
N LYS A 300 24.25 -12.44 -18.52
CA LYS A 300 24.75 -13.68 -19.12
C LYS A 300 26.08 -13.31 -19.75
N ALA A 301 27.18 -13.86 -19.23
CA ALA A 301 28.48 -13.73 -19.87
C ALA A 301 28.29 -14.19 -21.31
N LYS A 302 28.52 -13.30 -22.28
CA LYS A 302 28.61 -13.69 -23.68
C LYS A 302 29.73 -14.72 -23.72
N ARG A 303 29.39 -16.00 -23.93
CA ARG A 303 30.37 -16.99 -24.39
C ARG A 303 30.91 -16.42 -25.71
N LYS A 304 32.19 -16.05 -25.70
CA LYS A 304 32.94 -15.75 -26.91
C LYS A 304 33.04 -17.01 -27.76
#